data_AF-A0A972XHT1-F1
#
_entry.id   AF-A0A972XHT1-F1
#
_cell.length_a   1.000
_cell.length_b   1.000
_cell.length_c   1.000
_cell.angle_alpha   90.00
_cell.angle_beta   90.00
_cell.angle_gamma   90.00
#
_symmetry.space_group_name_H-M   'P 1'
#
loop_
_entity.id
_entity.type
_entity.pdbx_description
1 polymer ?
#
loop_
_entity_poly.entity_id
_entity_poly.type
_entity_poly.pdbx_seq_one_letter_code
_entity_poly.pdbx_strand_id
1 'polypeptide(L)'
;LLRSKAMNAIIHKVTHKGLKIQTTSVWGFTTLYILARLRPIRRRSLRFGQEQERIDAWLGLARAHASTDYALATEIVTCQQVVKGYGSTHANGLKNFNSLMGAVPILAGDPRAAERLRNLRRAALADETGQQLQQALNASSMNSS
;
A
#
# COMPACT_ATOMS: atom_id res chain seq x y z
N LEU A 1 11.33 12.58 16.65
CA LEU A 1 11.99 12.36 17.96
C LEU A 1 12.95 11.15 18.02
N LEU A 2 13.36 10.51 16.92
CA LEU A 2 14.37 9.45 16.96
C LEU A 2 15.41 9.65 15.85
N ARG A 3 16.32 10.61 16.06
CA ARG A 3 17.48 10.86 15.18
C ARG A 3 18.77 10.95 16.01
N SER A 4 18.88 10.08 17.02
CA SER A 4 20.11 9.92 17.79
C SER A 4 21.09 9.05 16.99
N LYS A 5 22.25 9.61 16.64
CA LYS A 5 23.34 8.89 15.96
C LYS A 5 23.78 7.65 16.76
N ALA A 6 23.74 7.72 18.10
CA ALA A 6 24.09 6.61 18.98
C ALA A 6 23.11 5.44 18.84
N MET A 7 21.81 5.70 18.78
CA MET A 7 20.81 4.64 18.63
C MET A 7 20.90 3.96 17.26
N ASN A 8 21.13 4.72 16.19
CA ASN A 8 21.39 4.14 14.87
C ASN A 8 22.68 3.30 14.85
N ALA A 9 23.75 3.74 15.51
CA ALA A 9 25.00 2.98 15.60
C ALA A 9 24.83 1.65 16.36
N ILE A 10 24.06 1.66 17.46
CA ILE A 10 23.74 0.45 18.22
C ILE A 10 22.90 -0.52 17.36
N ILE A 11 21.86 -0.01 16.70
CA ILE A 11 21.03 -0.81 15.80
C ILE A 11 21.89 -1.43 14.70
N HIS A 12 22.71 -0.64 14.00
CA HIS A 12 23.59 -1.13 12.93
C HIS A 12 24.58 -2.19 13.42
N LYS A 13 25.18 -1.99 14.60
CA LYS A 13 26.13 -2.95 15.19
C LYS A 13 25.47 -4.28 15.56
N VAL A 14 24.20 -4.23 15.97
CA VAL A 14 23.41 -5.39 16.41
C VAL A 14 22.75 -6.12 15.23
N THR A 15 22.31 -5.43 14.18
CA THR A 15 21.60 -6.05 13.03
C THR A 15 22.51 -6.46 11.88
N HIS A 16 23.70 -5.87 11.72
CA HIS A 16 24.58 -6.14 10.56
C HIS A 16 25.06 -7.60 10.46
N LYS A 17 25.15 -8.36 11.57
CA LYS A 17 25.66 -9.75 11.54
C LYS A 17 24.58 -10.83 11.65
N GLY A 18 23.30 -10.44 11.58
CA GLY A 18 22.19 -11.33 11.91
C GLY A 18 22.12 -11.58 13.41
N LEU A 19 20.92 -11.45 13.99
CA LEU A 19 20.73 -11.56 15.43
C LEU A 19 20.80 -13.04 15.86
N LYS A 20 22.00 -13.57 16.13
CA LYS A 20 22.15 -14.93 16.68
C LYS A 20 21.90 -14.90 18.19
N ILE A 21 20.63 -14.99 18.59
CA ILE A 21 20.23 -15.14 20.00
C ILE A 21 20.30 -16.63 20.38
N GLN A 22 21.09 -16.95 21.41
CA GLN A 22 20.99 -18.22 22.11
C GLN A 22 19.73 -18.19 22.99
N THR A 23 18.66 -18.86 22.57
CA THR A 23 17.35 -18.88 23.23
C THR A 23 17.34 -19.57 24.60
N THR A 24 18.38 -20.35 24.90
CA THR A 24 18.59 -21.04 26.19
C THR A 24 19.21 -20.16 27.28
N SER A 25 19.63 -18.93 26.96
CA SER A 25 20.16 -17.98 27.93
C SER A 25 19.06 -17.05 28.45
N VAL A 26 19.10 -16.74 29.76
CA VAL A 26 18.26 -15.74 30.42
C VAL A 26 18.30 -14.39 29.70
N TRP A 27 19.48 -14.04 29.14
CA TRP A 27 19.66 -12.79 28.39
C TRP A 27 18.95 -12.81 27.03
N GLY A 28 18.96 -13.97 26.35
CA GLY A 28 18.22 -14.19 25.10
C GLY A 28 16.71 -14.13 25.32
N PHE A 29 16.20 -14.79 26.36
CA PHE A 29 14.80 -14.74 26.74
C PHE A 29 14.35 -13.31 27.10
N THR A 30 15.13 -12.59 27.91
CA THR A 30 14.80 -11.21 28.32
C THR A 30 14.75 -10.27 27.11
N THR A 31 15.66 -10.42 26.15
CA THR A 31 15.66 -9.63 24.91
C THR A 31 14.40 -9.89 24.07
N LEU A 32 14.04 -11.16 23.88
CA LEU A 32 12.82 -11.54 23.17
C LEU A 32 11.56 -11.06 23.91
N TYR A 33 11.54 -11.14 25.24
CA TYR A 33 10.44 -10.66 26.07
C TYR A 33 10.25 -9.15 25.95
N ILE A 34 11.32 -8.36 26.00
CA ILE A 34 11.27 -6.91 25.76
C ILE A 34 10.75 -6.63 24.35
N LEU A 35 11.27 -7.31 23.31
CA LEU A 35 10.81 -7.15 21.94
C LEU A 35 9.32 -7.50 21.77
N ALA A 36 8.86 -8.58 22.40
CA ALA A 36 7.45 -8.96 22.44
C ALA A 36 6.59 -7.93 23.20
N ARG A 37 7.13 -7.29 24.23
CA ARG A 37 6.46 -6.21 24.97
C ARG A 37 6.41 -4.89 24.20
N LEU A 38 7.25 -4.70 23.18
CA LEU A 38 7.14 -3.61 22.20
C LEU A 38 6.08 -3.87 21.12
N ARG A 39 5.45 -5.06 21.08
CA ARG A 39 4.34 -5.38 20.17
C ARG A 39 3.20 -4.34 20.12
N PRO A 40 2.78 -3.69 21.24
CA PRO A 40 1.74 -2.66 21.21
C PRO A 40 2.17 -1.38 20.47
N ILE A 41 3.49 -1.08 20.42
CA ILE A 41 4.04 0.10 19.72
C ILE A 41 3.77 0.02 18.21
N ARG A 42 3.54 -1.19 17.67
CA ARG A 42 3.17 -1.39 16.27
C ARG A 42 1.92 -0.58 15.86
N ARG A 43 0.93 -0.46 16.75
CA ARG A 43 -0.31 0.33 16.51
C ARG A 43 -0.09 1.85 16.61
N ARG A 44 1.02 2.31 17.18
CA ARG A 44 1.43 3.72 17.24
C ARG A 44 2.62 4.04 16.34
N SER A 45 2.98 3.11 15.46
CA SER A 45 4.05 3.33 14.51
C SER A 45 3.61 4.36 13.46
N LEU A 46 4.53 5.21 13.01
CA LEU A 46 4.29 6.15 11.90
C LEU A 46 3.70 5.42 10.67
N ARG A 47 4.15 4.18 10.45
CA ARG A 47 3.63 3.30 9.40
C ARG A 47 2.14 3.04 9.53
N PHE A 48 1.63 2.77 10.73
CA PHE A 48 0.19 2.56 10.95
C PHE A 48 -0.60 3.83 10.58
N GLY A 49 -0.13 5.01 11.00
CA GLY A 49 -0.79 6.27 10.63
C GLY A 49 -0.84 6.50 9.12
N GLN A 50 0.26 6.26 8.41
CA GLN A 50 0.32 6.38 6.94
C GLN A 50 -0.57 5.35 6.23
N GLU A 51 -0.67 4.13 6.75
CA GLU A 51 -1.56 3.11 6.22
C GLU A 51 -3.03 3.51 6.42
N GLN A 52 -3.37 4.02 7.61
CA GLN A 52 -4.74 4.46 7.92
C GLN A 52 -5.17 5.66 7.07
N GLU A 53 -4.32 6.67 6.92
CA GLU A 53 -4.59 7.84 6.07
C GLU A 53 -4.91 7.44 4.62
N ARG A 54 -4.17 6.46 4.09
CA ARG A 54 -4.43 5.92 2.74
C ARG A 54 -5.75 5.17 2.66
N ILE A 55 -6.08 4.36 3.67
CA ILE A 55 -7.35 3.64 3.74
C ILE A 55 -8.51 4.63 3.78
N ASP A 56 -8.41 5.66 4.62
CA ASP A 56 -9.46 6.68 4.78
C ASP A 56 -9.65 7.48 3.49
N ALA A 57 -8.55 7.87 2.81
CA ALA A 57 -8.62 8.55 1.52
C ALA A 57 -9.29 7.68 0.43
N TRP A 58 -8.91 6.40 0.36
CA TRP A 58 -9.49 5.44 -0.59
C TRP A 58 -10.99 5.20 -0.35
N LEU A 59 -11.39 4.96 0.90
CA LEU A 59 -12.79 4.77 1.27
C LEU A 59 -13.60 6.07 1.09
N GLY A 60 -12.99 7.23 1.36
CA GLY A 60 -13.58 8.53 1.09
C GLY A 60 -13.89 8.73 -0.39
N LEU A 61 -12.96 8.37 -1.27
CA LEU A 61 -13.16 8.41 -2.72
C LEU A 61 -14.29 7.48 -3.17
N ALA A 62 -14.31 6.23 -2.71
CA ALA A 62 -15.40 5.30 -3.01
C ALA A 62 -16.76 5.83 -2.55
N ARG A 63 -16.83 6.39 -1.33
CA ARG A 63 -18.05 6.97 -0.76
C ARG A 63 -18.54 8.18 -1.55
N ALA A 64 -17.63 9.01 -2.07
CA ALA A 64 -17.98 10.18 -2.88
C ALA A 64 -18.71 9.80 -4.19
N HIS A 65 -18.39 8.63 -4.74
CA HIS A 65 -19.04 8.11 -5.95
C HIS A 65 -20.24 7.20 -5.67
N ALA A 66 -20.39 6.67 -4.45
CA ALA A 66 -21.41 5.66 -4.15
C ALA A 66 -22.86 6.14 -4.40
N SER A 67 -23.14 7.42 -4.25
CA SER A 67 -24.48 7.99 -4.50
C SER A 67 -24.78 8.29 -5.96
N THR A 68 -23.76 8.49 -6.79
CA THR A 68 -23.90 8.89 -8.20
C THR A 68 -23.61 7.75 -9.18
N ASP A 69 -22.61 6.94 -8.88
CA ASP A 69 -22.19 5.77 -9.65
C ASP A 69 -21.72 4.66 -8.71
N TYR A 70 -22.68 3.82 -8.29
CA TYR A 70 -22.42 2.70 -7.40
C TYR A 70 -21.49 1.64 -8.01
N ALA A 71 -21.54 1.46 -9.34
CA ALA A 71 -20.68 0.51 -10.04
C ALA A 71 -19.22 0.98 -9.99
N LEU A 72 -18.98 2.27 -10.21
CA LEU A 72 -17.65 2.88 -10.08
C LEU A 72 -17.17 2.79 -8.63
N ALA A 73 -18.01 3.11 -7.64
CA ALA A 73 -17.66 2.98 -6.22
C ALA A 73 -17.24 1.56 -5.85
N THR A 74 -17.95 0.54 -6.36
CA THR A 74 -17.61 -0.87 -6.15
C THR A 74 -16.27 -1.23 -6.78
N GLU A 75 -15.98 -0.75 -7.99
CA GLU A 75 -14.68 -0.99 -8.64
C GLU A 75 -13.53 -0.25 -7.96
N ILE A 76 -13.75 0.97 -7.43
CA ILE A 76 -12.76 1.67 -6.59
C ILE A 76 -12.37 0.80 -5.40
N VAL A 77 -13.35 0.21 -4.71
CA VAL A 77 -13.07 -0.70 -3.59
C VAL A 77 -12.35 -1.97 -4.08
N THR A 78 -12.73 -2.50 -5.23
CA THR A 78 -12.11 -3.72 -5.76
C THR A 78 -10.64 -3.52 -6.17
N CYS A 79 -10.21 -2.29 -6.50
CA CYS A 79 -8.82 -1.97 -6.83
C CYS A 79 -7.82 -2.29 -5.71
N GLN A 80 -8.26 -2.41 -4.45
CA GLN A 80 -7.38 -2.76 -3.33
C GLN A 80 -6.68 -4.13 -3.51
N GLN A 81 -7.25 -5.03 -4.32
CA GLN A 81 -6.65 -6.34 -4.65
C GLN A 81 -5.26 -6.24 -5.30
N VAL A 82 -4.92 -5.09 -5.90
CA VAL A 82 -3.61 -4.86 -6.53
C VAL A 82 -2.50 -4.77 -5.49
N VAL A 83 -2.81 -4.39 -4.25
CA VAL A 83 -1.83 -4.26 -3.17
C VAL A 83 -1.68 -5.60 -2.46
N LYS A 84 -0.55 -6.28 -2.68
CA LYS A 84 -0.27 -7.60 -2.09
C LYS A 84 1.19 -7.76 -1.64
N GLY A 85 1.40 -8.72 -0.74
CA GLY A 85 2.73 -9.13 -0.29
C GLY A 85 3.46 -8.11 0.58
N TYR A 86 4.79 -8.19 0.57
CA TYR A 86 5.69 -7.32 1.32
C TYR A 86 6.89 -6.92 0.45
N GLY A 87 7.69 -5.95 0.88
CA GLY A 87 8.89 -5.53 0.15
C GLY A 87 8.58 -4.87 -1.20
N SER A 88 9.30 -5.28 -2.25
CA SER A 88 9.16 -4.71 -3.60
C SER A 88 7.79 -4.97 -4.22
N THR A 89 7.21 -6.16 -4.05
CA THR A 89 5.86 -6.49 -4.54
C THR A 89 4.81 -5.56 -3.95
N HIS A 90 4.89 -5.28 -2.65
CA HIS A 90 3.98 -4.34 -1.99
C HIS A 90 4.21 -2.90 -2.48
N ALA A 91 5.47 -2.48 -2.67
CA ALA A 91 5.78 -1.14 -3.16
C ALA A 91 5.24 -0.92 -4.59
N ASN A 92 5.39 -1.92 -5.45
CA ASN A 92 4.89 -1.88 -6.82
C ASN A 92 3.35 -1.91 -6.85
N GLY A 93 2.72 -2.79 -6.07
CA GLY A 93 1.27 -2.85 -5.95
C GLY A 93 0.67 -1.53 -5.46
N LEU A 94 1.33 -0.88 -4.49
CA LEU A 94 0.91 0.43 -4.00
C LEU A 94 1.07 1.53 -5.07
N LYS A 95 2.15 1.49 -5.87
CA LYS A 95 2.33 2.42 -6.99
C LYS A 95 1.21 2.27 -8.02
N ASN A 96 0.91 1.03 -8.42
CA ASN A 96 -0.15 0.74 -9.38
C ASN A 96 -1.53 1.16 -8.83
N PHE A 97 -1.80 0.88 -7.55
CA PHE A 97 -3.01 1.31 -6.87
C PHE A 97 -3.17 2.84 -6.88
N ASN A 98 -2.11 3.59 -6.55
CA ASN A 98 -2.16 5.05 -6.59
C ASN A 98 -2.46 5.58 -8.01
N SER A 99 -1.88 4.97 -9.05
CA SER A 99 -2.21 5.32 -10.44
C SER A 99 -3.67 5.04 -10.79
N LEU A 100 -4.25 3.94 -10.31
CA LEU A 100 -5.68 3.64 -10.49
C LEU A 100 -6.55 4.69 -9.80
N MET A 101 -6.25 5.04 -8.54
CA MET A 101 -7.00 6.08 -7.81
C MET A 101 -6.86 7.45 -8.47
N GLY A 102 -5.70 7.77 -9.03
CA GLY A 102 -5.48 9.00 -9.81
C GLY A 102 -6.29 9.05 -11.12
N ALA A 103 -6.67 7.90 -11.68
CA ALA A 103 -7.50 7.84 -12.87
C ALA A 103 -9.01 8.02 -12.57
N VAL A 104 -9.46 7.73 -11.35
CA VAL A 104 -10.89 7.81 -10.97
C VAL A 104 -11.51 9.18 -11.27
N PRO A 105 -10.90 10.33 -10.89
CA PRO A 105 -11.48 11.64 -11.20
C PRO A 105 -11.59 11.93 -12.70
N ILE A 106 -10.72 11.32 -13.52
CA ILE A 106 -10.73 11.48 -14.98
C ILE A 106 -11.84 10.65 -15.61
N LEU A 107 -12.11 9.47 -15.05
CA LEU A 107 -13.17 8.58 -15.51
C LEU A 107 -14.56 9.00 -14.99
N ALA A 108 -14.62 9.75 -13.90
CA ALA A 108 -15.87 10.18 -13.29
C ALA A 108 -16.74 10.95 -14.29
N GLY A 109 -18.02 10.56 -14.40
CA GLY A 109 -18.98 11.15 -15.34
C GLY A 109 -19.09 10.43 -16.69
N ASP A 110 -18.16 9.52 -17.01
CA ASP A 110 -18.31 8.60 -18.14
C ASP A 110 -19.29 7.46 -17.76
N PRO A 111 -20.34 7.19 -18.55
CA PRO A 111 -21.22 6.02 -18.33
C PRO A 111 -20.49 4.67 -18.28
N ARG A 112 -19.27 4.59 -18.83
CA ARG A 112 -18.40 3.40 -18.83
C ARG A 112 -17.27 3.48 -17.81
N ALA A 113 -17.30 4.42 -16.86
CA ALA A 113 -16.24 4.64 -15.88
C ALA A 113 -15.85 3.36 -15.12
N ALA A 114 -16.84 2.62 -14.63
CA ALA A 114 -16.62 1.36 -13.90
C ALA A 114 -15.93 0.30 -14.77
N GLU A 115 -16.34 0.15 -16.03
CA GLU A 115 -15.73 -0.80 -16.97
C GLU A 115 -14.28 -0.41 -17.30
N ARG A 116 -14.04 0.88 -17.57
CA ARG A 116 -12.70 1.41 -17.83
C ARG A 116 -11.78 1.17 -16.63
N LEU A 117 -12.24 1.47 -15.41
CA LEU A 117 -11.47 1.24 -14.19
C LEU A 117 -11.19 -0.25 -13.98
N ARG A 118 -12.17 -1.13 -14.24
CA ARG A 118 -12.00 -2.58 -14.18
C ARG A 118 -10.93 -3.07 -15.15
N ASN A 119 -10.88 -2.54 -16.38
CA ASN A 119 -9.87 -2.89 -17.36
C ASN A 119 -8.47 -2.44 -16.93
N LEU A 120 -8.34 -1.22 -16.39
CA LEU A 120 -7.09 -0.74 -15.80
C LEU A 120 -6.64 -1.63 -14.63
N ARG A 121 -7.56 -2.01 -13.73
CA ARG A 121 -7.28 -2.92 -12.62
C ARG A 121 -6.80 -4.29 -13.10
N ARG A 122 -7.41 -4.85 -14.15
CA ARG A 122 -6.96 -6.12 -14.75
C ARG A 122 -5.54 -6.00 -15.32
N ALA A 123 -5.23 -4.91 -16.01
CA ALA A 123 -3.88 -4.64 -16.50
C ALA A 123 -2.86 -4.52 -15.35
N ALA A 124 -3.24 -3.87 -14.24
CA ALA A 124 -2.39 -3.76 -13.04
C ALA A 124 -2.15 -5.10 -12.34
N LEU A 125 -3.13 -6.02 -12.38
CA LEU A 125 -2.99 -7.37 -11.81
C LEU A 125 -2.17 -8.31 -12.72
N ALA A 126 -2.19 -8.09 -14.02
CA ALA A 126 -1.45 -8.89 -15.00
C ALA A 126 0.06 -8.59 -14.99
N ASP A 127 0.47 -7.41 -14.52
CA ASP A 127 1.85 -6.97 -14.50
C ASP A 127 2.20 -6.21 -13.22
N GLU A 128 2.98 -6.86 -12.36
CA GLU A 128 3.47 -6.26 -11.11
C GLU A 128 4.42 -5.09 -11.36
N THR A 129 5.03 -4.94 -12.55
CA THR A 129 5.93 -3.83 -12.85
C THR A 129 5.19 -2.54 -13.24
N GLY A 130 3.91 -2.66 -13.64
CA GLY A 130 3.04 -1.53 -13.98
C GLY A 130 3.14 -1.03 -15.42
N GLN A 131 3.90 -1.69 -16.29
CA GLN A 131 4.00 -1.33 -17.71
C GLN A 131 2.66 -1.50 -18.43
N GLN A 132 1.96 -2.62 -18.21
CA GLN A 132 0.65 -2.84 -18.83
C GLN A 132 -0.39 -1.81 -18.36
N LEU A 133 -0.34 -1.44 -17.08
CA LEU A 133 -1.20 -0.38 -16.54
C LEU A 133 -0.91 0.96 -17.23
N GLN A 134 0.36 1.32 -17.39
CA GLN A 134 0.72 2.58 -18.04
C GLN A 134 0.26 2.62 -19.50
N GLN A 135 0.40 1.52 -20.24
CA GLN A 135 -0.10 1.41 -21.61
C GLN A 135 -1.62 1.57 -21.66
N ALA A 136 -2.34 0.92 -20.75
CA ALA A 136 -3.80 1.02 -20.68
C ALA A 136 -4.27 2.43 -20.29
N LEU A 137 -3.56 3.12 -19.40
CA LEU A 137 -3.82 4.51 -19.04
C LEU A 137 -3.62 5.44 -20.25
N ASN A 138 -2.51 5.28 -20.99
CA ASN A 138 -2.22 6.09 -22.18
C ASN A 138 -3.28 5.89 -23.28
N ALA A 139 -3.68 4.63 -23.53
CA ALA A 139 -4.75 4.32 -24.48
C ALA A 139 -6.09 4.91 -24.05
N SER A 140 -6.37 4.92 -22.75
CA SER A 140 -7.60 5.50 -22.18
C SER A 140 -7.62 7.03 -22.30
N SER A 141 -6.48 7.71 -22.15
CA SER A 141 -6.39 9.17 -22.34
C SER A 141 -6.57 9.59 -23.79
N MET A 142 -6.11 8.77 -24.76
CA MET A 142 -6.23 9.08 -26.19
C MET A 142 -7.68 9.00 -26.71
N ASN A 143 -8.53 8.17 -26.10
CA ASN A 143 -9.95 8.04 -26.48
C ASN A 143 -10.87 9.11 -25.85
N SER A 144 -10.31 10.07 -25.11
CA SER A 144 -11.07 11.11 -24.39
C SER A 144 -10.95 12.50 -25.04
N SER A 145 -10.41 12.57 -26.27
CA SER A 145 -10.30 13.75 -27.14
C SER A 145 -11.14 13.56 -28.39
#